data_AF-A0A359EHV8-F1
#
_entry.id   AF-A0A359EHV8-F1
#
_cell.length_a   1.000
_cell.length_b   1.000
_cell.length_c   1.000
_cell.angle_alpha   90.00
_cell.angle_beta   90.00
_cell.angle_gamma   90.00
#
_symmetry.space_group_name_H-M   'P 1'
#
loop_
_entity.id
_entity.type
_entity.pdbx_description
1 polymer ?
#
loop_
_entity_poly.entity_id
_entity_poly.type
_entity_poly.pdbx_seq_one_letter_code
_entity_poly.pdbx_strand_id
1 'polypeptide(L)'
;LLDMLKSDEVILSEPQPITVDGHEGLVADIQQTSLNLSGRVVAVMVTPQQQFVLFGVAPQAQWDAEISPLFETLLGSVKLFEMQAPAEPANLPTEEPAAELTEIRQWASSATASSEYGSSNWAAYQATGAPSVTTCGDNSDAWAASSSSTVEWLELTFDVPVEPTQVNVYISYNPTFITKMELIDAEGVSHQIYGFEARSYPECPTIFSVDITEIGFQAATLRITIDQTTSPSWVEIDAVELVGMGDASLISSPPGEEPPPPVADFETPAGFLWRAGGEEAFDTLGVFPGLSGIDVDPNNNLVYLADTIYNIQMVDALTSEYVGQFKHAEMRVPQDVKVDALGNVYVAAWGSGKVLVFPPRGDGEPYSVFGERGKGDGQFGDFSPTHLAVGLDGRIYVHDSNKNDKDEYINRIQVFTPQGQWLQTINFEDKYFSPGGMDVGPDGNLYVVGFIGSKILKYSPDGELLGELGEDAIRNLVGGAQGLAIDDAGNFYVAMWTSGMIKLDPEGNLLGQWGVQVNDGENDWPAGGFYQPAGISMMPDGSIVYFSDSSTQYSYLTAFTFTP
;
A
#
# COMPACT_ATOMS: atom_id res chain seq x y z
N LEU A 1 5.18 -7.93 -12.68
CA LEU A 1 4.99 -9.31 -13.20
C LEU A 1 3.91 -9.36 -14.29
N LEU A 2 2.74 -8.74 -14.10
CA LEU A 2 1.72 -8.57 -15.15
C LEU A 2 2.25 -7.84 -16.40
N ASP A 3 3.20 -6.93 -16.26
CA ASP A 3 3.86 -6.30 -17.43
C ASP A 3 4.89 -7.19 -18.14
N MET A 4 5.39 -8.27 -17.51
CA MET A 4 6.20 -9.29 -18.20
C MET A 4 5.33 -10.25 -19.04
N LEU A 5 4.02 -10.31 -18.77
CA LEU A 5 3.05 -11.15 -19.48
C LEU A 5 2.39 -10.42 -20.66
N LYS A 6 2.67 -9.13 -20.86
CA LYS A 6 2.17 -8.32 -21.98
C LYS A 6 3.08 -8.32 -23.21
N SER A 7 4.15 -9.12 -23.24
CA SER A 7 4.94 -9.31 -24.45
C SER A 7 4.36 -10.45 -25.29
N ASP A 8 4.44 -10.34 -26.62
CA ASP A 8 3.96 -11.33 -27.61
C ASP A 8 4.67 -12.73 -27.52
N GLU A 9 5.36 -13.04 -26.42
CA GLU A 9 6.26 -14.19 -26.28
C GLU A 9 5.86 -15.17 -25.17
N VAL A 10 4.77 -14.93 -24.43
CA VAL A 10 4.23 -15.87 -23.43
C VAL A 10 3.07 -16.64 -24.04
N ILE A 11 3.23 -17.96 -24.14
CA ILE A 11 2.24 -18.88 -24.68
C ILE A 11 1.61 -19.64 -23.51
N LEU A 12 0.30 -19.50 -23.34
CA LEU A 12 -0.49 -20.36 -22.46
C LEU A 12 -1.03 -21.55 -23.26
N SER A 13 -0.96 -22.75 -22.70
CA SER A 13 -1.67 -23.90 -23.27
C SER A 13 -3.19 -23.68 -23.21
N GLU A 14 -3.94 -24.43 -24.01
CA GLU A 14 -5.39 -24.48 -23.85
C GLU A 14 -5.76 -24.91 -22.42
N PRO A 15 -6.56 -24.11 -21.68
CA PRO A 15 -6.95 -24.45 -20.32
C PRO A 15 -7.67 -25.80 -20.27
N GLN A 16 -7.22 -26.68 -19.37
CA GLN A 16 -7.82 -27.99 -19.13
C GLN A 16 -8.56 -27.99 -17.80
N PRO A 17 -9.67 -28.73 -17.66
CA PRO A 17 -10.35 -28.88 -16.38
C PRO A 17 -9.46 -29.63 -15.37
N ILE A 18 -9.49 -29.19 -14.11
CA ILE A 18 -8.83 -29.82 -12.97
C ILE A 18 -9.76 -29.80 -11.74
N THR A 19 -9.55 -30.72 -10.81
CA THR A 19 -10.23 -30.72 -9.51
C THR A 19 -9.21 -30.60 -8.40
N VAL A 20 -9.39 -29.62 -7.50
CA VAL A 20 -8.51 -29.39 -6.34
C VAL A 20 -9.38 -29.40 -5.09
N ASP A 21 -9.07 -30.30 -4.16
CA ASP A 21 -9.85 -30.52 -2.94
C ASP A 21 -11.38 -30.58 -3.16
N GLY A 22 -11.80 -31.26 -4.23
CA GLY A 22 -13.23 -31.44 -4.58
C GLY A 22 -13.87 -30.28 -5.35
N HIS A 23 -13.16 -29.18 -5.60
CA HIS A 23 -13.67 -28.01 -6.32
C HIS A 23 -13.15 -27.99 -7.76
N GLU A 24 -14.00 -27.59 -8.71
CA GLU A 24 -13.66 -27.52 -10.13
C GLU A 24 -12.85 -26.26 -10.45
N GLY A 25 -11.87 -26.42 -11.33
CA GLY A 25 -10.99 -25.36 -11.78
C GLY A 25 -10.43 -25.61 -13.17
N LEU A 26 -9.53 -24.72 -13.58
CA LEU A 26 -8.80 -24.77 -14.83
C LEU A 26 -7.29 -24.77 -14.55
N VAL A 27 -6.55 -25.52 -15.36
CA VAL A 27 -5.08 -25.53 -15.37
C VAL A 27 -4.56 -25.20 -16.77
N ALA A 28 -3.53 -24.37 -16.84
CA ALA A 28 -2.81 -24.09 -18.08
C ALA A 28 -1.30 -24.07 -17.84
N ASP A 29 -0.55 -24.63 -18.79
CA ASP A 29 0.91 -24.55 -18.81
C ASP A 29 1.36 -23.26 -19.48
N ILE A 30 2.50 -22.75 -19.04
CA ILE A 30 3.08 -21.49 -19.47
C ILE A 30 4.42 -21.78 -20.12
N GLN A 31 4.64 -21.24 -21.32
CA GLN A 31 5.93 -21.26 -21.99
C GLN A 31 6.32 -19.85 -22.42
N GLN A 32 7.56 -19.48 -22.14
CA GLN A 32 8.14 -18.23 -22.61
C GLN A 32 9.44 -18.54 -23.33
N THR A 33 9.49 -18.23 -24.63
CA THR A 33 10.51 -18.77 -25.54
C THR A 33 11.84 -17.99 -25.52
N SER A 34 11.84 -16.69 -25.21
CA SER A 34 13.06 -15.87 -25.24
C SER A 34 13.95 -16.01 -23.99
N LEU A 35 13.35 -16.26 -22.85
CA LEU A 35 13.99 -16.49 -21.55
C LEU A 35 14.00 -17.98 -21.16
N ASN A 36 13.44 -18.85 -22.01
CA ASN A 36 13.36 -20.29 -21.80
C ASN A 36 12.73 -20.67 -20.45
N LEU A 37 11.58 -20.04 -20.15
CA LEU A 37 10.83 -20.28 -18.92
C LEU A 37 9.68 -21.27 -19.16
N SER A 38 9.40 -22.06 -18.14
CA SER A 38 8.23 -22.94 -18.08
C SER A 38 7.50 -22.72 -16.76
N GLY A 39 6.18 -22.85 -16.80
CA GLY A 39 5.34 -22.62 -15.64
C GLY A 39 3.98 -23.30 -15.76
N ARG A 40 3.18 -23.14 -14.72
CA ARG A 40 1.81 -23.64 -14.64
C ARG A 40 0.97 -22.69 -13.79
N VAL A 41 -0.26 -22.50 -14.22
CA VAL A 41 -1.29 -21.79 -13.47
C VAL A 41 -2.49 -22.70 -13.27
N VAL A 42 -3.02 -22.71 -12.04
CA VAL A 42 -4.26 -23.39 -11.66
C VAL A 42 -5.17 -22.35 -11.04
N ALA A 43 -6.41 -22.28 -11.48
CA ALA A 43 -7.45 -21.43 -10.90
C ALA A 43 -8.67 -22.29 -10.57
N VAL A 44 -9.18 -22.21 -9.35
CA VAL A 44 -10.27 -23.03 -8.82
C VAL A 44 -11.29 -22.10 -8.17
N MET A 45 -12.57 -22.29 -8.49
CA MET A 45 -13.66 -21.58 -7.81
C MET A 45 -14.07 -22.39 -6.60
N VAL A 46 -13.84 -21.86 -5.39
CA VAL A 46 -14.27 -22.47 -4.12
C VAL A 46 -15.74 -22.16 -3.89
N THR A 47 -16.12 -20.89 -4.06
CA THR A 47 -17.50 -20.41 -4.12
C THR A 47 -17.62 -19.39 -5.26
N PRO A 48 -18.81 -18.93 -5.66
CA PRO A 48 -18.94 -17.86 -6.66
C PRO A 48 -18.16 -16.58 -6.33
N GLN A 49 -17.88 -16.30 -5.04
CA GLN A 49 -17.11 -15.14 -4.59
C GLN A 49 -15.69 -15.47 -4.08
N GLN A 50 -15.32 -16.74 -4.01
CA GLN A 50 -14.03 -17.18 -3.46
C GLN A 50 -13.27 -18.01 -4.50
N GLN A 51 -12.11 -17.50 -4.94
CA GLN A 51 -11.24 -18.20 -5.88
C GLN A 51 -9.88 -18.55 -5.25
N PHE A 52 -9.32 -19.68 -5.66
CA PHE A 52 -7.97 -20.11 -5.35
C PHE A 52 -7.14 -20.11 -6.63
N VAL A 53 -6.00 -19.43 -6.65
CA VAL A 53 -5.06 -19.44 -7.78
C VAL A 53 -3.69 -19.88 -7.30
N LEU A 54 -3.13 -20.92 -7.93
CA LEU A 54 -1.77 -21.37 -7.73
C LEU A 54 -0.97 -21.17 -9.02
N PHE A 55 0.17 -20.50 -8.92
CA PHE A 55 1.02 -20.17 -10.07
C PHE A 55 2.48 -20.48 -9.76
N GLY A 56 3.19 -21.04 -10.73
CA GLY A 56 4.63 -21.29 -10.65
C GLY A 56 5.28 -21.06 -12.00
N VAL A 57 6.50 -20.51 -11.98
CA VAL A 57 7.34 -20.32 -13.17
C VAL A 57 8.81 -20.46 -12.80
N ALA A 58 9.60 -21.10 -13.64
CA ALA A 58 11.04 -21.22 -13.48
C ALA A 58 11.73 -21.40 -14.85
N PRO A 59 13.06 -21.24 -14.94
CA PRO A 59 13.81 -21.69 -16.12
C PRO A 59 13.48 -23.16 -16.41
N GLN A 60 13.26 -23.51 -17.68
CA GLN A 60 12.71 -24.81 -18.08
C GLN A 60 13.44 -26.01 -17.44
N ALA A 61 14.77 -25.98 -17.41
CA ALA A 61 15.56 -27.06 -16.80
C ALA A 61 15.29 -27.23 -15.29
N GLN A 62 15.04 -26.14 -14.57
CA GLN A 62 14.71 -26.15 -13.15
C GLN A 62 13.22 -26.48 -12.92
N TRP A 63 12.35 -26.01 -13.81
CA TRP A 63 10.93 -26.38 -13.82
C TRP A 63 10.76 -27.89 -13.90
N ASP A 64 11.42 -28.52 -14.87
CA ASP A 64 11.34 -29.95 -15.12
C ASP A 64 11.97 -30.79 -14.00
N ALA A 65 13.06 -30.31 -13.38
CA ALA A 65 13.83 -31.07 -12.39
C ALA A 65 13.31 -30.93 -10.96
N GLU A 66 12.83 -29.74 -10.57
CA GLU A 66 12.62 -29.38 -9.16
C GLU A 66 11.23 -28.80 -8.90
N ILE A 67 10.81 -27.81 -9.71
CA ILE A 67 9.64 -27.00 -9.37
C ILE A 67 8.34 -27.69 -9.73
N SER A 68 8.24 -28.37 -10.89
CA SER A 68 7.01 -29.06 -11.28
C SER A 68 6.61 -30.16 -10.26
N PRO A 69 7.50 -31.05 -9.78
CA PRO A 69 7.16 -32.00 -8.72
C PRO A 69 6.70 -31.34 -7.42
N LEU A 70 7.31 -30.21 -7.05
CA LEU A 70 6.96 -29.47 -5.84
C LEU A 70 5.62 -28.75 -6.00
N PHE A 71 5.35 -28.20 -7.17
CA PHE A 71 4.08 -27.59 -7.55
C PHE A 71 2.93 -28.59 -7.44
N GLU A 72 3.10 -29.81 -7.97
CA GLU A 72 2.10 -30.87 -7.85
C GLU A 72 1.90 -31.34 -6.39
N THR A 73 2.98 -31.41 -5.62
CA THR A 73 2.92 -31.76 -4.19
C THR A 73 2.16 -30.69 -3.40
N LEU A 74 2.44 -29.42 -3.66
CA LEU A 74 1.77 -28.29 -3.06
C LEU A 74 0.28 -28.27 -3.44
N LEU A 75 -0.03 -28.40 -4.74
CA LEU A 75 -1.40 -28.44 -5.25
C LEU A 75 -2.21 -29.57 -4.63
N GLY A 76 -1.62 -30.75 -4.47
CA GLY A 76 -2.25 -31.90 -3.81
C GLY A 76 -2.44 -31.73 -2.29
N SER A 77 -1.72 -30.79 -1.66
CA SER A 77 -1.85 -30.49 -0.23
C SER A 77 -2.90 -29.43 0.09
N VAL A 78 -3.40 -28.71 -0.92
CA VAL A 78 -4.37 -27.63 -0.77
C VAL A 78 -5.66 -28.16 -0.12
N LYS A 79 -6.15 -27.42 0.88
CA LYS A 79 -7.44 -27.64 1.51
C LYS A 79 -8.30 -26.39 1.36
N LEU A 80 -9.43 -26.53 0.67
CA LEU A 80 -10.35 -25.44 0.39
C LEU A 80 -11.52 -25.55 1.35
N PHE A 81 -11.91 -24.43 1.95
CA PHE A 81 -13.04 -24.36 2.87
C PHE A 81 -13.84 -23.09 2.60
N GLU A 82 -15.15 -23.20 2.77
CA GLU A 82 -16.04 -22.05 2.77
C GLU A 82 -15.91 -21.32 4.11
N MET A 83 -15.82 -19.99 4.08
CA MET A 83 -15.91 -19.19 5.30
C MET A 83 -17.30 -19.37 5.93
N GLN A 84 -17.37 -19.98 7.11
CA GLN A 84 -18.59 -19.96 7.90
C GLN A 84 -18.81 -18.55 8.44
N ALA A 85 -19.98 -17.98 8.15
CA ALA A 85 -20.45 -16.79 8.83
C ALA A 85 -20.46 -17.03 10.36
N PRO A 86 -20.18 -16.00 11.18
CA PRO A 86 -20.29 -16.12 12.63
C PRO A 86 -21.67 -16.66 13.02
N ALA A 87 -21.71 -17.60 13.96
CA ALA A 87 -22.97 -18.15 14.45
C ALA A 87 -23.88 -17.02 14.98
N GLU A 88 -25.10 -16.93 14.44
CA GLU A 88 -26.11 -15.97 14.89
C GLU A 88 -26.35 -16.11 16.41
N PRO A 89 -26.49 -14.99 17.15
CA PRO A 89 -26.96 -15.03 18.51
C PRO A 89 -28.41 -15.52 18.55
N ALA A 90 -28.65 -16.56 19.35
CA ALA A 90 -29.97 -17.15 19.52
C ALA A 90 -30.97 -16.17 20.17
N ASN A 91 -32.19 -16.19 19.61
CA ASN A 91 -33.45 -15.56 20.04
C ASN A 91 -33.64 -14.06 19.74
N LEU A 92 -34.36 -13.77 18.65
CA LEU A 92 -35.36 -12.70 18.62
C LEU A 92 -36.64 -13.16 17.86
N PRO A 93 -37.83 -12.63 18.21
CA PRO A 93 -39.11 -13.25 17.91
C PRO A 93 -39.73 -12.85 16.56
N THR A 94 -40.29 -13.86 15.88
CA THR A 94 -41.45 -13.90 14.96
C THR A 94 -41.83 -12.67 14.11
N GLU A 95 -41.74 -12.88 12.79
CA GLU A 95 -42.52 -12.33 11.66
C GLU A 95 -42.95 -10.85 11.73
N GLU A 96 -42.15 -9.99 11.10
CA GLU A 96 -42.62 -8.71 10.55
C GLU A 96 -43.29 -8.93 9.17
N PRO A 97 -44.33 -8.14 8.82
CA PRO A 97 -45.02 -8.27 7.55
C PRO A 97 -44.11 -7.80 6.40
N ALA A 98 -44.22 -8.48 5.24
CA ALA A 98 -43.52 -8.08 4.02
C ALA A 98 -43.77 -6.61 3.69
N ALA A 99 -42.70 -5.85 3.50
CA ALA A 99 -42.75 -4.42 3.22
C ALA A 99 -43.47 -4.13 1.88
N GLU A 100 -44.31 -3.08 1.87
CA GLU A 100 -44.91 -2.58 0.63
C GLU A 100 -43.84 -1.83 -0.18
N LEU A 101 -43.58 -2.28 -1.41
CA LEU A 101 -42.68 -1.59 -2.34
C LEU A 101 -43.35 -0.32 -2.87
N THR A 102 -42.63 0.80 -2.83
CA THR A 102 -43.07 2.08 -3.41
C THR A 102 -42.02 2.63 -4.37
N GLU A 103 -42.40 3.59 -5.21
CA GLU A 103 -41.45 4.28 -6.08
C GLU A 103 -40.48 5.13 -5.24
N ILE A 104 -39.19 4.85 -5.36
CA ILE A 104 -38.08 5.54 -4.73
C ILE A 104 -37.33 6.32 -5.81
N ARG A 105 -37.05 7.59 -5.52
CA ARG A 105 -36.15 8.45 -6.29
C ARG A 105 -34.98 8.80 -5.39
N GLN A 106 -33.78 8.46 -5.82
CA GLN A 106 -32.57 8.65 -5.01
C GLN A 106 -31.40 9.08 -5.88
N TRP A 107 -30.55 9.92 -5.29
CA TRP A 107 -29.28 10.32 -5.86
C TRP A 107 -28.22 9.27 -5.57
N ALA A 108 -27.19 9.20 -6.40
CA ALA A 108 -26.01 8.40 -6.08
C ALA A 108 -25.45 8.84 -4.72
N SER A 109 -25.16 7.88 -3.85
CA SER A 109 -24.56 8.11 -2.52
C SER A 109 -23.05 8.02 -2.54
N SER A 110 -22.47 7.29 -3.50
CA SER A 110 -21.02 7.27 -3.74
C SER A 110 -20.73 7.06 -5.22
N ALA A 111 -19.51 7.40 -5.64
CA ALA A 111 -19.06 7.20 -7.00
C ALA A 111 -17.55 6.89 -7.06
N THR A 112 -17.15 6.06 -8.01
CA THR A 112 -15.77 5.76 -8.38
C THR A 112 -15.64 5.80 -9.90
N ALA A 113 -14.45 6.10 -10.43
CA ALA A 113 -14.25 6.20 -11.87
C ALA A 113 -12.98 5.49 -12.31
N SER A 114 -12.88 5.16 -13.60
CA SER A 114 -11.62 4.69 -14.21
C SER A 114 -10.53 5.73 -14.12
N SER A 115 -10.90 7.01 -14.19
CA SER A 115 -10.05 8.16 -13.90
C SER A 115 -10.90 9.39 -13.61
N GLU A 116 -10.28 10.39 -12.98
CA GLU A 116 -10.90 11.68 -12.66
C GLU A 116 -9.89 12.80 -12.95
N TYR A 117 -10.38 13.98 -13.32
CA TYR A 117 -9.54 15.10 -13.70
C TYR A 117 -8.84 15.75 -12.49
N GLY A 118 -9.47 15.67 -11.31
CA GLY A 118 -8.86 16.04 -10.04
C GLY A 118 -9.53 15.30 -8.88
N SER A 119 -8.83 15.26 -7.74
CA SER A 119 -9.25 14.53 -6.52
C SER A 119 -10.23 15.30 -5.62
N SER A 120 -10.54 16.55 -5.98
CA SER A 120 -11.55 17.39 -5.31
C SER A 120 -12.41 18.12 -6.34
N ASN A 121 -11.76 18.83 -7.26
CA ASN A 121 -12.40 19.41 -8.43
C ASN A 121 -12.47 18.37 -9.54
N TRP A 122 -13.64 18.19 -10.15
CA TRP A 122 -13.92 17.19 -11.18
C TRP A 122 -13.74 15.72 -10.76
N ALA A 123 -13.78 15.45 -9.45
CA ALA A 123 -13.67 14.12 -8.86
C ALA A 123 -14.92 13.26 -9.12
N ALA A 124 -14.80 11.94 -9.03
CA ALA A 124 -15.94 11.02 -9.23
C ALA A 124 -17.10 11.32 -8.29
N TYR A 125 -16.81 11.66 -7.02
CA TYR A 125 -17.83 11.99 -6.03
C TYR A 125 -18.67 13.23 -6.39
N GLN A 126 -18.19 14.09 -7.31
CA GLN A 126 -18.96 15.26 -7.75
C GLN A 126 -20.23 14.87 -8.51
N ALA A 127 -20.34 13.63 -9.02
CA ALA A 127 -21.56 13.12 -9.64
C ALA A 127 -22.58 12.55 -8.63
N THR A 128 -22.37 12.74 -7.32
CA THR A 128 -23.23 12.25 -6.24
C THR A 128 -24.12 13.36 -5.66
N GLY A 129 -25.20 12.98 -4.98
CA GLY A 129 -26.15 13.95 -4.44
C GLY A 129 -27.00 14.64 -5.50
N ALA A 130 -27.74 15.67 -5.07
CA ALA A 130 -28.58 16.45 -5.97
C ALA A 130 -27.74 17.37 -6.87
N PRO A 131 -28.16 17.62 -8.12
CA PRO A 131 -27.43 18.45 -9.07
C PRO A 131 -27.14 19.84 -8.49
N SER A 132 -25.87 20.22 -8.54
CA SER A 132 -25.35 21.47 -7.97
C SER A 132 -24.96 22.47 -9.05
N VAL A 133 -24.65 22.00 -10.26
CA VAL A 133 -24.23 22.83 -11.40
C VAL A 133 -25.45 23.35 -12.16
N THR A 134 -25.68 24.66 -12.05
CA THR A 134 -26.86 25.32 -12.66
C THR A 134 -26.56 26.00 -14.01
N THR A 135 -25.31 26.02 -14.45
CA THR A 135 -24.86 26.68 -15.69
C THR A 135 -24.08 25.74 -16.59
N CYS A 136 -24.24 25.90 -17.90
CA CYS A 136 -23.54 25.13 -18.93
C CYS A 136 -22.08 25.56 -18.99
N GLY A 137 -21.16 24.60 -19.00
CA GLY A 137 -19.74 24.86 -19.10
C GLY A 137 -18.93 24.06 -18.09
N ASP A 138 -17.63 24.28 -18.17
CA ASP A 138 -16.61 23.69 -17.31
C ASP A 138 -16.84 24.10 -15.85
N ASN A 139 -17.13 23.11 -15.00
CA ASN A 139 -17.37 23.30 -13.59
C ASN A 139 -16.74 22.18 -12.76
N SER A 140 -15.89 22.58 -11.80
CA SER A 140 -15.23 21.70 -10.85
C SER A 140 -16.17 20.89 -9.95
N ASP A 141 -17.44 21.29 -9.87
CA ASP A 141 -18.47 20.59 -9.10
C ASP A 141 -19.17 19.48 -9.91
N ALA A 142 -18.63 19.07 -11.06
CA ALA A 142 -19.09 17.93 -11.86
C ALA A 142 -17.93 16.99 -12.22
N TRP A 143 -18.13 15.67 -12.25
CA TRP A 143 -17.08 14.71 -12.59
C TRP A 143 -16.63 14.85 -14.04
N ALA A 144 -15.31 14.93 -14.28
CA ALA A 144 -14.70 14.77 -15.59
C ALA A 144 -13.58 13.73 -15.52
N ALA A 145 -13.36 12.98 -16.60
CA ALA A 145 -12.24 12.06 -16.67
C ALA A 145 -10.89 12.78 -16.83
N SER A 146 -9.80 12.11 -16.45
CA SER A 146 -8.43 12.64 -16.54
C SER A 146 -8.01 13.05 -17.95
N SER A 147 -8.60 12.44 -18.98
CA SER A 147 -8.33 12.70 -20.38
C SER A 147 -9.63 12.90 -21.15
N SER A 148 -9.62 13.83 -22.11
CA SER A 148 -10.73 14.09 -23.04
C SER A 148 -10.67 13.28 -24.32
N SER A 149 -9.86 12.21 -24.35
CA SER A 149 -9.62 11.42 -25.58
C SER A 149 -9.56 9.92 -25.33
N THR A 150 -10.08 9.46 -24.20
CA THR A 150 -10.10 8.05 -23.77
C THR A 150 -11.54 7.53 -23.60
N VAL A 151 -11.66 6.21 -23.48
CA VAL A 151 -12.87 5.54 -23.02
C VAL A 151 -12.76 5.39 -21.52
N GLU A 152 -13.76 5.89 -20.80
CA GLU A 152 -13.73 6.00 -19.33
C GLU A 152 -15.07 5.54 -18.77
N TRP A 153 -15.09 5.13 -17.51
CA TRP A 153 -16.30 4.75 -16.81
C TRP A 153 -16.42 5.45 -15.46
N LEU A 154 -17.66 5.69 -15.06
CA LEU A 154 -18.08 6.20 -13.76
C LEU A 154 -19.07 5.19 -13.17
N GLU A 155 -18.76 4.62 -12.02
CA GLU A 155 -19.59 3.67 -11.29
C GLU A 155 -20.13 4.32 -10.02
N LEU A 156 -21.45 4.25 -9.83
CA LEU A 156 -22.17 4.94 -8.76
C LEU A 156 -22.96 3.92 -7.93
N THR A 157 -23.02 4.14 -6.62
CA THR A 157 -23.84 3.35 -5.69
C THR A 157 -25.02 4.16 -5.16
N PHE A 158 -26.07 3.48 -4.74
CA PHE A 158 -27.31 4.04 -4.22
C PHE A 158 -27.67 3.35 -2.90
N ASP A 159 -28.27 4.07 -1.96
CA ASP A 159 -28.48 3.57 -0.60
C ASP A 159 -29.55 2.49 -0.49
N VAL A 160 -30.58 2.58 -1.34
CA VAL A 160 -31.69 1.63 -1.33
C VAL A 160 -31.68 0.82 -2.62
N PRO A 161 -31.55 -0.52 -2.56
CA PRO A 161 -31.76 -1.36 -3.73
C PRO A 161 -33.19 -1.18 -4.25
N VAL A 162 -33.32 -0.89 -5.54
CA VAL A 162 -34.63 -0.73 -6.21
C VAL A 162 -34.72 -1.64 -7.42
N GLU A 163 -35.92 -2.07 -7.77
CA GLU A 163 -36.23 -2.57 -9.12
C GLU A 163 -36.27 -1.36 -10.07
N PRO A 164 -35.24 -1.15 -10.91
CA PRO A 164 -35.04 0.13 -11.59
C PRO A 164 -36.07 0.38 -12.69
N THR A 165 -36.65 1.57 -12.71
CA THR A 165 -37.62 2.03 -13.72
C THR A 165 -37.07 3.18 -14.56
N GLN A 166 -36.10 3.95 -14.05
CA GLN A 166 -35.46 5.04 -14.80
C GLN A 166 -34.09 5.39 -14.22
N VAL A 167 -33.17 5.81 -15.10
CA VAL A 167 -31.90 6.48 -14.73
C VAL A 167 -31.88 7.88 -15.33
N ASN A 168 -31.53 8.90 -14.55
CA ASN A 168 -31.35 10.28 -15.00
C ASN A 168 -29.92 10.75 -14.74
N VAL A 169 -29.20 11.15 -15.78
CA VAL A 169 -27.82 11.67 -15.68
C VAL A 169 -27.83 13.17 -15.98
N TYR A 170 -27.42 13.98 -15.02
CA TYR A 170 -27.33 15.44 -15.11
C TYR A 170 -25.94 15.80 -15.63
N ILE A 171 -25.89 16.49 -16.76
CA ILE A 171 -24.65 16.74 -17.51
C ILE A 171 -24.47 18.24 -17.66
N SER A 172 -23.38 18.79 -17.11
CA SER A 172 -23.02 20.21 -17.17
C SER A 172 -22.22 20.56 -18.43
N TYR A 173 -21.51 19.58 -19.03
CA TYR A 173 -20.69 19.78 -20.22
C TYR A 173 -20.66 18.55 -21.14
N ASN A 174 -20.90 18.76 -22.44
CA ASN A 174 -20.84 17.75 -23.53
C ASN A 174 -21.54 16.39 -23.30
N PRO A 175 -22.88 16.33 -23.36
CA PRO A 175 -23.66 15.10 -23.13
C PRO A 175 -23.56 14.02 -24.22
N THR A 176 -22.79 14.25 -25.30
CA THR A 176 -22.82 13.41 -26.51
C THR A 176 -21.94 12.15 -26.46
N PHE A 177 -21.30 11.87 -25.33
CA PHE A 177 -20.25 10.84 -25.24
C PHE A 177 -20.60 9.65 -24.35
N ILE A 178 -21.77 9.61 -23.69
CA ILE A 178 -22.23 8.41 -22.99
C ILE A 178 -22.56 7.32 -24.01
N THR A 179 -21.83 6.20 -23.96
CA THR A 179 -21.96 5.10 -24.93
C THR A 179 -22.58 3.84 -24.35
N LYS A 180 -22.55 3.68 -23.02
CA LYS A 180 -23.10 2.50 -22.35
C LYS A 180 -23.53 2.82 -20.93
N MET A 181 -24.62 2.22 -20.47
CA MET A 181 -24.93 2.14 -19.04
C MET A 181 -25.33 0.72 -18.64
N GLU A 182 -24.84 0.29 -17.48
CA GLU A 182 -25.00 -1.05 -16.94
C GLU A 182 -25.44 -0.97 -15.48
N LEU A 183 -26.53 -1.64 -15.12
CA LEU A 183 -26.89 -1.85 -13.72
C LEU A 183 -26.25 -3.14 -13.23
N ILE A 184 -25.73 -3.14 -12.01
CA ILE A 184 -25.09 -4.30 -11.39
C ILE A 184 -26.05 -4.83 -10.32
N ASP A 185 -26.41 -6.11 -10.42
CA ASP A 185 -27.30 -6.77 -9.46
C ASP A 185 -26.56 -7.18 -8.16
N ALA A 186 -27.29 -7.71 -7.18
CA ALA A 186 -26.73 -8.12 -5.89
C ALA A 186 -25.68 -9.25 -6.01
N GLU A 187 -25.72 -10.01 -7.10
CA GLU A 187 -24.77 -11.06 -7.43
C GLU A 187 -23.52 -10.53 -8.17
N GLY A 188 -23.46 -9.23 -8.47
CA GLY A 188 -22.35 -8.57 -9.16
C GLY A 188 -22.41 -8.72 -10.69
N VAL A 189 -23.52 -9.20 -11.26
CA VAL A 189 -23.70 -9.34 -12.70
C VAL A 189 -24.11 -8.00 -13.31
N SER A 190 -23.38 -7.57 -14.33
CA SER A 190 -23.70 -6.34 -15.08
C SER A 190 -24.76 -6.58 -16.15
N HIS A 191 -25.83 -5.81 -16.10
CA HIS A 191 -26.94 -5.82 -17.06
C HIS A 191 -26.96 -4.50 -17.81
N GLN A 192 -26.64 -4.54 -19.11
CA GLN A 192 -26.63 -3.34 -19.94
C GLN A 192 -28.06 -2.83 -20.18
N ILE A 193 -28.34 -1.61 -19.72
CA ILE A 193 -29.64 -0.93 -19.87
C ILE A 193 -29.65 0.10 -21.00
N TYR A 194 -28.47 0.54 -21.42
CA TYR A 194 -28.31 1.47 -22.51
C TYR A 194 -27.06 1.14 -23.31
N GLY A 195 -27.17 1.23 -24.64
CA GLY A 195 -26.05 1.22 -25.57
C GLY A 195 -26.23 2.38 -26.55
N PHE A 196 -25.11 2.92 -27.04
CA PHE A 196 -25.05 4.16 -27.80
C PHE A 196 -26.15 4.28 -28.87
N GLU A 197 -26.96 5.33 -28.73
CA GLU A 197 -27.89 5.82 -29.73
C GLU A 197 -27.54 7.28 -30.04
N ALA A 198 -27.35 7.62 -31.30
CA ALA A 198 -27.03 9.00 -31.69
C ALA A 198 -28.18 9.95 -31.31
N ARG A 199 -27.96 10.77 -30.28
CA ARG A 199 -28.90 11.80 -29.80
C ARG A 199 -28.27 13.18 -29.97
N SER A 200 -29.05 14.13 -30.49
CA SER A 200 -28.64 15.53 -30.61
C SER A 200 -29.20 16.29 -29.42
N TYR A 201 -28.31 16.70 -28.51
CA TYR A 201 -28.68 17.57 -27.39
C TYR A 201 -28.39 19.02 -27.77
N PRO A 202 -29.40 19.90 -27.80
CA PRO A 202 -29.20 21.25 -28.31
C PRO A 202 -28.41 22.15 -27.34
N GLU A 203 -28.52 21.96 -26.02
CA GLU A 203 -27.85 22.79 -24.99
C GLU A 203 -27.60 22.01 -23.68
N CYS A 204 -26.55 22.37 -22.94
CA CYS A 204 -26.32 22.00 -21.53
C CYS A 204 -26.73 23.15 -20.57
N PRO A 205 -26.85 22.94 -19.25
CA PRO A 205 -26.92 21.64 -18.58
C PRO A 205 -28.15 20.87 -19.07
N THR A 206 -28.05 19.54 -19.15
CA THR A 206 -29.14 18.70 -19.65
C THR A 206 -29.31 17.45 -18.79
N ILE A 207 -30.47 16.81 -18.91
CA ILE A 207 -30.75 15.55 -18.23
C ILE A 207 -30.86 14.45 -19.30
N PHE A 208 -29.95 13.48 -19.23
CA PHE A 208 -29.98 12.28 -20.04
C PHE A 208 -30.77 11.20 -19.30
N SER A 209 -32.01 10.97 -19.73
CA SER A 209 -32.90 9.96 -19.14
C SER A 209 -32.94 8.67 -19.95
N VAL A 210 -32.92 7.54 -19.25
CA VAL A 210 -33.18 6.20 -19.79
C VAL A 210 -34.29 5.55 -18.99
N ASP A 211 -35.42 5.29 -19.65
CA ASP A 211 -36.52 4.51 -19.09
C ASP A 211 -36.20 3.03 -19.17
N ILE A 212 -36.46 2.30 -18.09
CA ILE A 212 -36.18 0.87 -17.94
C ILE A 212 -37.52 0.15 -17.84
N THR A 213 -37.82 -0.69 -18.83
CA THR A 213 -39.15 -1.31 -18.96
C THR A 213 -39.19 -2.79 -18.55
N GLU A 214 -38.06 -3.48 -18.46
CA GLU A 214 -37.99 -4.92 -18.13
C GLU A 214 -36.72 -5.28 -17.34
N ILE A 215 -36.75 -5.10 -16.02
CA ILE A 215 -35.72 -5.61 -15.11
C ILE A 215 -36.42 -6.27 -13.91
N GLY A 216 -36.16 -7.56 -13.70
CA GLY A 216 -36.75 -8.37 -12.63
C GLY A 216 -35.80 -8.60 -11.46
N PHE A 217 -34.85 -7.69 -11.25
CA PHE A 217 -33.87 -7.74 -10.17
C PHE A 217 -33.73 -6.35 -9.52
N GLN A 218 -33.23 -6.33 -8.29
CA GLN A 218 -32.89 -5.09 -7.60
C GLN A 218 -31.45 -4.69 -7.90
N ALA A 219 -31.24 -3.40 -8.13
CA ALA A 219 -29.91 -2.84 -8.31
C ALA A 219 -29.71 -1.65 -7.36
N ALA A 220 -28.48 -1.55 -6.86
CA ALA A 220 -27.99 -0.42 -6.08
C ALA A 220 -26.69 0.14 -6.68
N THR A 221 -26.29 -0.32 -7.87
CA THR A 221 -25.05 0.09 -8.52
C THR A 221 -25.27 0.27 -10.03
N LEU A 222 -24.75 1.38 -10.56
CA LEU A 222 -24.84 1.76 -11.97
C LEU A 222 -23.44 2.12 -12.48
N ARG A 223 -23.03 1.57 -13.63
CA ARG A 223 -21.84 1.98 -14.35
C ARG A 223 -22.22 2.71 -15.64
N ILE A 224 -21.68 3.91 -15.82
CA ILE A 224 -21.80 4.74 -17.03
C ILE A 224 -20.46 4.68 -17.75
N THR A 225 -20.45 4.41 -19.05
CA THR A 225 -19.24 4.48 -19.90
C THR A 225 -19.36 5.66 -20.85
N ILE A 226 -18.29 6.45 -20.93
CA ILE A 226 -18.11 7.51 -21.92
C ILE A 226 -17.01 7.12 -22.92
N ASP A 227 -17.17 7.49 -24.19
CA ASP A 227 -16.14 7.32 -25.22
C ASP A 227 -15.81 8.66 -25.88
N GLN A 228 -14.72 9.28 -25.45
CA GLN A 228 -14.29 10.59 -25.92
C GLN A 228 -13.30 10.49 -27.10
N THR A 229 -13.00 9.27 -27.59
CA THR A 229 -12.00 9.04 -28.64
C THR A 229 -12.43 9.55 -30.01
N THR A 230 -13.74 9.60 -30.26
CA THR A 230 -14.32 9.91 -31.58
C THR A 230 -14.46 11.41 -31.86
N SER A 231 -14.50 12.23 -30.81
CA SER A 231 -14.51 13.70 -30.89
C SER A 231 -13.96 14.28 -29.58
N PRO A 232 -12.63 14.44 -29.45
CA PRO A 232 -11.99 14.79 -28.18
C PRO A 232 -12.59 16.03 -27.50
N SER A 233 -13.22 15.80 -26.34
CA SER A 233 -13.81 16.83 -25.49
C SER A 233 -14.15 16.21 -24.13
N TRP A 234 -14.08 17.00 -23.05
CA TRP A 234 -14.46 16.53 -21.72
C TRP A 234 -15.97 16.38 -21.60
N VAL A 235 -16.42 15.32 -20.97
CA VAL A 235 -17.78 15.17 -20.43
C VAL A 235 -17.74 15.57 -18.97
N GLU A 236 -18.74 16.33 -18.52
CA GLU A 236 -18.92 16.63 -17.11
C GLU A 236 -20.28 16.17 -16.59
N ILE A 237 -20.29 15.26 -15.62
CA ILE A 237 -21.49 14.70 -14.99
C ILE A 237 -21.65 15.30 -13.59
N ASP A 238 -22.70 16.09 -13.38
CA ASP A 238 -23.02 16.80 -12.13
C ASP A 238 -23.79 15.93 -11.13
N ALA A 239 -24.70 15.06 -11.60
CA ALA A 239 -25.44 14.19 -10.71
C ALA A 239 -26.02 12.99 -11.45
N VAL A 240 -26.29 11.91 -10.72
CA VAL A 240 -27.05 10.76 -11.24
C VAL A 240 -28.16 10.36 -10.28
N GLU A 241 -29.37 10.22 -10.82
CA GLU A 241 -30.56 9.75 -10.11
C GLU A 241 -30.95 8.34 -10.59
N LEU A 242 -31.22 7.45 -9.64
CA LEU A 242 -31.85 6.16 -9.88
C LEU A 242 -33.29 6.20 -9.36
N VAL A 243 -34.22 5.79 -10.22
CA VAL A 243 -35.65 5.65 -9.89
C VAL A 243 -36.04 4.19 -10.02
N GLY A 244 -36.77 3.67 -9.04
CA GLY A 244 -37.26 2.31 -9.07
C GLY A 244 -38.17 1.95 -7.90
N MET A 245 -38.72 0.74 -7.91
CA MET A 245 -39.57 0.24 -6.83
C MET A 245 -38.71 -0.39 -5.72
N GLY A 246 -38.81 0.09 -4.49
CA GLY A 246 -38.02 -0.40 -3.36
C GLY A 246 -38.76 -0.29 -2.03
N ASP A 247 -38.16 -0.83 -0.97
CA ASP A 247 -38.70 -0.76 0.39
C ASP A 247 -38.47 0.63 0.99
N ALA A 248 -39.55 1.41 1.11
CA ALA A 248 -39.49 2.77 1.63
C ALA A 248 -39.07 2.86 3.10
N SER A 249 -39.16 1.76 3.86
CA SER A 249 -38.72 1.75 5.26
C SER A 249 -37.20 1.86 5.40
N LEU A 250 -36.45 1.54 4.33
CA LEU A 250 -35.01 1.74 4.22
C LEU A 250 -34.64 3.20 3.93
N ILE A 251 -35.61 4.05 3.60
CA ILE A 251 -35.37 5.49 3.37
C ILE A 251 -35.29 6.17 4.75
N SER A 252 -34.07 6.49 5.19
CA SER A 252 -33.92 7.49 6.25
C SER A 252 -34.43 8.85 5.73
N SER A 253 -35.28 9.53 6.53
CA SER A 253 -35.99 10.82 6.33
C SER A 253 -35.59 11.73 5.13
N PRO A 254 -36.54 12.49 4.52
CA PRO A 254 -36.30 13.22 3.27
C PRO A 254 -35.23 14.33 3.42
N PRO A 255 -34.50 14.68 2.34
CA PRO A 255 -33.39 15.62 2.38
C PRO A 255 -33.92 17.03 2.67
N GLY A 256 -33.70 17.50 3.90
CA GLY A 256 -33.63 18.93 4.17
C GLY A 256 -32.35 19.49 3.55
N GLU A 257 -32.34 20.79 3.26
CA GLU A 257 -31.19 21.58 2.80
C GLU A 257 -30.01 21.56 3.81
N GLU A 258 -29.47 20.39 4.12
CA GLU A 258 -28.14 20.24 4.69
C GLU A 258 -27.16 20.04 3.53
N PRO A 259 -26.01 20.77 3.51
CA PRO A 259 -24.95 20.44 2.58
C PRO A 259 -24.59 18.95 2.75
N PRO A 260 -24.15 18.27 1.67
CA PRO A 260 -23.82 16.85 1.76
C PRO A 260 -22.87 16.62 2.94
N PRO A 261 -22.99 15.48 3.63
CA PRO A 261 -22.05 15.17 4.71
C PRO A 261 -20.63 15.27 4.13
N PRO A 262 -19.66 15.80 4.89
CA PRO A 262 -18.28 15.83 4.42
C PRO A 262 -17.90 14.43 3.96
N VAL A 263 -17.07 14.36 2.89
CA VAL A 263 -16.27 13.19 2.50
C VAL A 263 -16.02 12.39 3.75
N ALA A 264 -16.39 11.10 3.81
CA ALA A 264 -16.13 10.29 5.00
C ALA A 264 -14.72 10.61 5.45
N ASP A 265 -14.61 11.38 6.53
CA ASP A 265 -13.33 11.92 6.96
C ASP A 265 -12.49 10.66 7.11
N PHE A 266 -11.33 10.62 6.48
CA PHE A 266 -10.36 9.61 6.89
C PHE A 266 -10.16 9.87 8.37
N GLU A 267 -10.87 9.11 9.22
CA GLU A 267 -10.83 9.30 10.65
C GLU A 267 -9.38 9.07 11.01
N THR A 268 -8.72 10.16 11.40
CA THR A 268 -7.30 10.13 11.69
C THR A 268 -7.07 8.99 12.67
N PRO A 269 -6.27 7.97 12.33
CA PRO A 269 -6.21 6.74 13.09
C PRO A 269 -5.94 7.03 14.55
N ALA A 270 -6.60 6.29 15.43
CA ALA A 270 -6.42 6.46 16.87
C ALA A 270 -4.93 6.47 17.23
N GLY A 271 -4.53 7.50 17.95
CA GLY A 271 -3.14 7.70 18.36
C GLY A 271 -2.31 8.60 17.45
N PHE A 272 -2.78 9.01 16.27
CA PHE A 272 -2.08 10.02 15.45
C PHE A 272 -1.80 11.29 16.26
N LEU A 273 -0.57 11.81 16.15
CA LEU A 273 -0.16 13.05 16.79
C LEU A 273 0.01 14.18 15.78
N TRP A 274 0.90 13.97 14.82
CA TRP A 274 1.28 14.96 13.83
C TRP A 274 1.95 14.30 12.63
N ARG A 275 2.04 15.05 11.53
CA ARG A 275 2.85 14.71 10.35
C ARG A 275 3.65 15.92 9.90
N ALA A 276 4.85 15.70 9.38
CA ALA A 276 5.69 16.69 8.73
C ALA A 276 6.12 16.19 7.34
N GLY A 277 6.44 17.09 6.43
CA GLY A 277 6.75 16.78 5.05
C GLY A 277 5.70 17.34 4.10
N GLY A 278 5.61 16.78 2.90
CA GLY A 278 4.73 17.28 1.84
C GLY A 278 5.22 16.91 0.47
N GLU A 279 4.70 17.63 -0.53
CA GLU A 279 5.10 17.49 -1.93
C GLU A 279 6.62 17.70 -2.07
N GLU A 280 7.27 16.82 -2.83
CA GLU A 280 8.71 16.85 -3.06
C GLU A 280 9.12 18.17 -3.70
N ALA A 281 9.82 18.99 -2.91
CA ALA A 281 10.35 20.27 -3.33
C ALA A 281 11.84 20.32 -2.98
N PHE A 282 12.67 20.40 -4.01
CA PHE A 282 14.11 20.57 -3.86
C PHE A 282 14.43 21.85 -3.08
N ASP A 283 15.37 21.77 -2.12
CA ASP A 283 15.86 22.89 -1.30
C ASP A 283 14.80 23.61 -0.42
N THR A 284 13.64 22.97 -0.17
CA THR A 284 12.63 23.51 0.76
C THR A 284 12.82 22.94 2.17
N LEU A 285 12.95 23.81 3.18
CA LEU A 285 13.12 23.37 4.57
C LEU A 285 11.86 22.65 5.07
N GLY A 286 12.03 21.48 5.69
CA GLY A 286 10.91 20.69 6.20
C GLY A 286 10.19 19.84 5.15
N VAL A 287 10.78 19.68 3.96
CA VAL A 287 10.34 18.77 2.89
C VAL A 287 11.43 17.72 2.64
N PHE A 288 11.03 16.48 2.37
CA PHE A 288 11.92 15.30 2.42
C PHE A 288 11.90 14.51 1.10
N PRO A 289 12.50 14.97 -0.01
CA PRO A 289 12.34 14.42 -1.37
C PRO A 289 12.89 12.99 -1.63
N GLY A 290 13.08 12.19 -0.58
CA GLY A 290 13.55 10.82 -0.68
C GLY A 290 13.78 10.24 0.71
N LEU A 291 12.74 10.26 1.54
CA LEU A 291 12.84 9.87 2.93
C LEU A 291 13.00 8.35 3.08
N SER A 292 14.00 7.93 3.85
CA SER A 292 14.25 6.50 4.13
C SER A 292 14.38 6.27 5.63
N GLY A 293 15.52 5.78 6.12
CA GLY A 293 15.74 5.51 7.54
C GLY A 293 15.60 6.75 8.42
N ILE A 294 15.11 6.53 9.63
CA ILE A 294 14.92 7.56 10.66
C ILE A 294 15.42 7.03 12.00
N ASP A 295 15.81 7.93 12.90
CA ASP A 295 16.06 7.58 14.29
C ASP A 295 15.84 8.73 15.27
N VAL A 296 15.52 8.39 16.52
CA VAL A 296 15.18 9.34 17.57
C VAL A 296 16.36 9.53 18.51
N ASP A 297 16.71 10.78 18.78
CA ASP A 297 17.53 11.17 19.94
C ASP A 297 16.61 11.66 21.06
N PRO A 298 16.25 10.79 22.02
CA PRO A 298 15.32 11.14 23.08
C PRO A 298 15.92 12.18 24.07
N ASN A 299 17.25 12.29 24.15
CA ASN A 299 17.90 13.23 25.07
C ASN A 299 17.82 14.67 24.56
N ASN A 300 17.80 14.84 23.23
CA ASN A 300 17.72 16.15 22.58
C ASN A 300 16.34 16.45 21.97
N ASN A 301 15.40 15.51 22.06
CA ASN A 301 14.06 15.61 21.48
C ASN A 301 14.09 15.80 19.95
N LEU A 302 14.95 15.04 19.25
CA LEU A 302 15.14 15.16 17.81
C LEU A 302 14.79 13.86 17.10
N VAL A 303 14.17 13.98 15.93
CA VAL A 303 14.11 12.89 14.94
C VAL A 303 15.07 13.23 13.81
N TYR A 304 16.03 12.34 13.56
CA TYR A 304 16.94 12.41 12.43
C TYR A 304 16.33 11.65 11.26
N LEU A 305 16.40 12.24 10.08
CA LEU A 305 15.85 11.64 8.87
C LEU A 305 16.90 11.57 7.77
N ALA A 306 17.10 10.38 7.20
CA ALA A 306 17.91 10.20 6.02
C ALA A 306 17.12 10.64 4.78
N ASP A 307 17.56 11.76 4.19
CA ASP A 307 17.08 12.26 2.91
C ASP A 307 18.05 11.76 1.83
N THR A 308 17.63 10.69 1.13
CA THR A 308 18.44 9.97 0.15
C THR A 308 18.94 10.84 -0.99
N ILE A 309 18.38 12.03 -1.20
CA ILE A 309 18.82 12.92 -2.27
C ILE A 309 20.01 13.78 -1.82
N TYR A 310 20.06 14.21 -0.54
CA TYR A 310 20.97 15.30 -0.14
C TYR A 310 21.71 15.17 1.19
N ASN A 311 21.04 14.80 2.29
CA ASN A 311 21.51 15.18 3.63
C ASN A 311 20.85 14.35 4.74
N ILE A 312 21.18 14.67 5.99
CA ILE A 312 20.37 14.28 7.15
C ILE A 312 19.61 15.52 7.62
N GLN A 313 18.29 15.41 7.72
CA GLN A 313 17.42 16.44 8.28
C GLN A 313 17.08 16.13 9.74
N MET A 314 16.72 17.15 10.51
CA MET A 314 16.33 17.05 11.91
C MET A 314 15.05 17.83 12.16
N VAL A 315 14.09 17.21 12.85
CA VAL A 315 12.87 17.86 13.34
C VAL A 315 12.71 17.62 14.84
N ASP A 316 11.95 18.49 15.52
CA ASP A 316 11.58 18.30 16.92
C ASP A 316 10.60 17.12 17.04
N ALA A 317 10.94 16.19 17.94
CA ALA A 317 10.22 14.94 18.10
C ALA A 317 8.83 15.08 18.74
N LEU A 318 8.45 16.25 19.25
CA LEU A 318 7.13 16.50 19.84
C LEU A 318 6.27 17.42 18.99
N THR A 319 6.87 18.36 18.25
CA THR A 319 6.14 19.40 17.53
C THR A 319 6.21 19.32 16.01
N SER A 320 7.04 18.42 15.46
CA SER A 320 7.33 18.32 14.03
C SER A 320 8.03 19.55 13.43
N GLU A 321 8.48 20.49 14.27
CA GLU A 321 9.15 21.71 13.82
C GLU A 321 10.53 21.39 13.24
N TYR A 322 10.85 21.97 12.08
CA TYR A 322 12.17 21.80 11.48
C TYR A 322 13.27 22.43 12.35
N VAL A 323 14.28 21.65 12.71
CA VAL A 323 15.39 22.06 13.56
C VAL A 323 16.65 22.37 12.76
N GLY A 324 16.96 21.56 11.74
CA GLY A 324 18.15 21.78 10.93
C GLY A 324 18.49 20.62 9.99
N GLN A 325 19.65 20.71 9.36
CA GLN A 325 20.20 19.67 8.50
C GLN A 325 21.73 19.71 8.53
N PHE A 326 22.37 18.60 8.16
CA PHE A 326 23.80 18.56 7.92
C PHE A 326 24.14 17.65 6.74
N LYS A 327 25.26 17.94 6.07
CA LYS A 327 25.74 17.17 4.91
C LYS A 327 27.25 17.06 4.90
N HIS A 328 27.75 16.05 4.20
CA HIS A 328 29.18 15.81 4.04
C HIS A 328 29.48 15.24 2.65
N ALA A 329 30.65 15.52 2.08
CA ALA A 329 30.99 15.13 0.70
C ALA A 329 31.00 13.61 0.48
N GLU A 330 31.33 12.84 1.51
CA GLU A 330 31.35 11.38 1.50
C GLU A 330 29.98 10.75 1.84
N MET A 331 28.97 11.55 2.19
CA MET A 331 27.63 11.10 2.54
C MET A 331 26.71 11.14 1.33
N ARG A 332 27.00 10.30 0.34
CA ARG A 332 26.22 10.24 -0.91
C ARG A 332 25.11 9.21 -0.77
N VAL A 333 23.89 9.62 -1.06
CA VAL A 333 22.68 8.79 -0.98
C VAL A 333 22.58 8.10 0.39
N PRO A 334 22.40 8.88 1.48
CA PRO A 334 22.22 8.32 2.81
C PRO A 334 20.93 7.49 2.82
N GLN A 335 21.03 6.21 3.19
CA GLN A 335 19.90 5.27 3.22
C GLN A 335 19.32 5.11 4.63
N ASP A 336 20.18 5.21 5.64
CA ASP A 336 19.76 5.03 7.03
C ASP A 336 20.61 5.89 7.96
N VAL A 337 20.01 6.23 9.10
CA VAL A 337 20.61 7.03 10.17
C VAL A 337 20.27 6.41 11.51
N LYS A 338 21.26 6.33 12.41
CA LYS A 338 21.08 5.88 13.80
C LYS A 338 21.76 6.83 14.77
N VAL A 339 21.27 6.92 15.99
CA VAL A 339 21.81 7.75 17.05
C VAL A 339 22.08 6.92 18.30
N ASP A 340 23.27 7.06 18.88
CA ASP A 340 23.57 6.40 20.15
C ASP A 340 23.12 7.22 21.37
N ALA A 341 23.20 6.61 22.56
CA ALA A 341 22.82 7.27 23.82
C ALA A 341 23.67 8.52 24.16
N LEU A 342 24.81 8.74 23.50
CA LEU A 342 25.63 9.95 23.64
C LEU A 342 25.25 11.03 22.62
N GLY A 343 24.32 10.74 21.72
CA GLY A 343 23.85 11.59 20.64
C GLY A 343 24.68 11.50 19.37
N ASN A 344 25.70 10.62 19.28
CA ASN A 344 26.50 10.51 18.06
C ASN A 344 25.65 9.95 16.92
N VAL A 345 25.85 10.46 15.71
CA VAL A 345 25.00 10.14 14.57
C VAL A 345 25.75 9.26 13.56
N TYR A 346 25.17 8.11 13.23
CA TYR A 346 25.74 7.09 12.35
C TYR A 346 24.94 7.07 11.06
N VAL A 347 25.60 7.17 9.90
CA VAL A 347 24.91 7.27 8.61
C VAL A 347 25.43 6.22 7.64
N ALA A 348 24.52 5.43 7.06
CA ALA A 348 24.82 4.54 5.94
C ALA A 348 24.69 5.30 4.63
N ALA A 349 25.81 5.59 3.97
CA ALA A 349 25.86 6.28 2.69
C ALA A 349 26.08 5.28 1.55
N TRP A 350 24.98 4.78 0.99
CA TRP A 350 25.01 3.79 -0.09
C TRP A 350 25.77 4.28 -1.33
N GLY A 351 25.52 5.52 -1.75
CA GLY A 351 26.07 6.09 -2.98
C GLY A 351 27.60 6.16 -2.98
N SER A 352 28.21 6.30 -1.80
CA SER A 352 29.67 6.26 -1.60
C SER A 352 30.19 4.89 -1.13
N GLY A 353 29.30 3.98 -0.70
CA GLY A 353 29.68 2.70 -0.11
C GLY A 353 30.40 2.89 1.22
N LYS A 354 29.88 3.79 2.08
CA LYS A 354 30.54 4.19 3.32
C LYS A 354 29.57 4.29 4.49
N VAL A 355 30.12 4.14 5.69
CA VAL A 355 29.48 4.53 6.95
C VAL A 355 30.23 5.74 7.51
N LEU A 356 29.49 6.74 7.96
CA LEU A 356 30.02 7.95 8.58
C LEU A 356 29.51 8.05 10.01
N VAL A 357 30.40 8.41 10.94
CA VAL A 357 30.07 8.61 12.35
C VAL A 357 30.33 10.06 12.71
N PHE A 358 29.30 10.80 13.06
CA PHE A 358 29.33 12.22 13.36
C PHE A 358 29.25 12.50 14.87
N PRO A 359 29.79 13.65 15.31
CA PRO A 359 29.45 14.21 16.61
C PRO A 359 27.95 14.45 16.74
N PRO A 360 27.45 14.67 17.98
CA PRO A 360 26.05 14.98 18.20
C PRO A 360 25.53 16.13 17.34
N ARG A 361 24.29 16.00 16.86
CA ARG A 361 23.65 16.93 15.90
C ARG A 361 24.31 17.05 14.53
N GLY A 362 25.32 16.23 14.23
CA GLY A 362 26.09 16.37 13.00
C GLY A 362 27.00 17.59 12.99
N ASP A 363 27.32 18.16 14.18
CA ASP A 363 28.07 19.39 14.31
C ASP A 363 29.57 19.18 14.01
N GLY A 364 29.95 19.30 12.75
CA GLY A 364 31.35 19.33 12.30
C GLY A 364 31.78 18.11 11.50
N GLU A 365 33.09 17.86 11.46
CA GLU A 365 33.66 16.73 10.71
C GLU A 365 33.33 15.39 11.40
N PRO A 366 33.09 14.31 10.62
CA PRO A 366 32.84 13.01 11.18
C PRO A 366 34.05 12.51 12.00
N TYR A 367 33.78 11.87 13.13
CA TYR A 367 34.79 11.16 13.94
C TYR A 367 35.46 10.04 13.15
N SER A 368 34.70 9.37 12.29
CA SER A 368 35.21 8.34 11.40
C SER A 368 34.40 8.26 10.11
N VAL A 369 35.07 7.82 9.04
CA VAL A 369 34.47 7.49 7.75
C VAL A 369 35.15 6.21 7.28
N PHE A 370 34.38 5.15 7.08
CA PHE A 370 34.91 3.84 6.74
C PHE A 370 34.01 3.08 5.76
N GLY A 371 34.56 2.01 5.18
CA GLY A 371 33.93 1.30 4.08
C GLY A 371 34.42 1.75 2.71
N GLU A 372 34.30 0.84 1.75
CA GLU A 372 34.47 1.08 0.32
C GLU A 372 33.73 -0.01 -0.46
N ARG A 373 33.53 0.19 -1.78
CA ARG A 373 32.92 -0.85 -2.61
C ARG A 373 33.81 -2.08 -2.74
N GLY A 374 33.24 -3.27 -2.54
CA GLY A 374 33.94 -4.53 -2.69
C GLY A 374 33.22 -5.70 -2.02
N LYS A 375 33.89 -6.86 -1.97
CA LYS A 375 33.34 -8.12 -1.44
C LYS A 375 33.98 -8.54 -0.11
N GLY A 376 35.12 -7.95 0.22
CA GLY A 376 35.91 -8.31 1.38
C GLY A 376 35.33 -7.81 2.70
N ASP A 377 36.01 -8.17 3.79
CA ASP A 377 35.73 -7.63 5.12
C ASP A 377 36.02 -6.12 5.14
N GLY A 378 35.08 -5.35 5.68
CA GLY A 378 35.13 -3.90 5.66
C GLY A 378 34.76 -3.24 4.33
N GLN A 379 34.34 -4.03 3.33
CA GLN A 379 33.88 -3.54 2.03
C GLN A 379 32.40 -3.87 1.83
N PHE A 380 31.68 -3.03 1.08
CA PHE A 380 30.24 -3.14 0.85
C PHE A 380 29.92 -3.41 -0.63
N GLY A 381 28.86 -4.18 -0.87
CA GLY A 381 28.38 -4.50 -2.21
C GLY A 381 27.82 -3.29 -2.96
N ASP A 382 27.43 -3.51 -4.22
CA ASP A 382 26.96 -2.43 -5.11
C ASP A 382 25.69 -1.74 -4.59
N PHE A 383 24.88 -2.44 -3.79
CA PHE A 383 23.63 -1.98 -3.19
C PHE A 383 23.74 -1.81 -1.66
N SER A 384 24.92 -1.48 -1.14
CA SER A 384 25.18 -1.35 0.30
C SER A 384 26.20 -0.26 0.64
N PRO A 385 26.23 0.25 1.89
CA PRO A 385 25.37 -0.14 3.03
C PRO A 385 23.95 0.43 2.93
N THR A 386 22.96 -0.29 3.48
CA THR A 386 21.53 0.13 3.47
C THR A 386 20.95 0.37 4.85
N HIS A 387 21.14 -0.55 5.81
CA HIS A 387 20.61 -0.44 7.17
C HIS A 387 21.70 -0.54 8.23
N LEU A 388 21.49 0.16 9.35
CA LEU A 388 22.35 0.20 10.51
C LEU A 388 21.62 -0.21 11.79
N ALA A 389 22.35 -0.82 12.71
CA ALA A 389 21.98 -0.84 14.13
C ALA A 389 23.23 -0.53 14.97
N VAL A 390 23.03 0.15 16.11
CA VAL A 390 24.13 0.51 17.02
C VAL A 390 23.91 -0.20 18.35
N GLY A 391 24.86 -1.06 18.73
CA GLY A 391 24.82 -1.81 19.96
C GLY A 391 25.06 -0.96 21.19
N LEU A 392 24.55 -1.41 22.34
CA LEU A 392 24.77 -0.79 23.65
C LEU A 392 26.27 -0.76 24.05
N ASP A 393 27.10 -1.59 23.42
CA ASP A 393 28.55 -1.63 23.58
C ASP A 393 29.30 -0.75 22.55
N GLY A 394 28.57 -0.02 21.70
CA GLY A 394 29.08 0.83 20.64
C GLY A 394 29.44 0.10 19.35
N ARG A 395 29.16 -1.20 19.21
CA ARG A 395 29.32 -1.88 17.92
C ARG A 395 28.33 -1.34 16.88
N ILE A 396 28.77 -1.25 15.65
CA ILE A 396 27.93 -0.85 14.51
C ILE A 396 27.68 -2.09 13.67
N TYR A 397 26.41 -2.47 13.52
CA TYR A 397 25.97 -3.53 12.62
C TYR A 397 25.52 -2.90 11.31
N VAL A 398 26.01 -3.43 10.19
CA VAL A 398 25.78 -2.86 8.87
C VAL A 398 25.27 -3.95 7.94
N HIS A 399 24.08 -3.76 7.37
CA HIS A 399 23.57 -4.63 6.33
C HIS A 399 24.39 -4.48 5.04
N ASP A 400 24.83 -5.62 4.50
CA ASP A 400 25.60 -5.70 3.27
C ASP A 400 25.01 -6.75 2.31
N SER A 401 24.21 -6.27 1.35
CA SER A 401 23.78 -7.01 0.18
C SER A 401 24.92 -7.05 -0.83
N ASN A 402 25.55 -8.22 -0.95
CA ASN A 402 26.81 -8.40 -1.65
C ASN A 402 26.78 -9.62 -2.59
N LYS A 403 27.93 -9.93 -3.17
CA LYS A 403 28.16 -11.15 -3.95
C LYS A 403 29.31 -11.92 -3.33
N ASN A 404 29.18 -13.25 -3.27
CA ASN A 404 30.28 -14.11 -2.86
C ASN A 404 31.36 -14.25 -3.97
N ASP A 405 32.38 -15.07 -3.71
CA ASP A 405 33.47 -15.35 -4.66
C ASP A 405 33.01 -16.02 -5.96
N LYS A 406 31.80 -16.59 -5.97
CA LYS A 406 31.16 -17.22 -7.14
C LYS A 406 30.19 -16.28 -7.86
N ASP A 407 30.17 -15.00 -7.50
CA ASP A 407 29.24 -13.99 -8.01
C ASP A 407 27.75 -14.24 -7.67
N GLU A 408 27.47 -15.11 -6.70
CA GLU A 408 26.10 -15.34 -6.22
C GLU A 408 25.71 -14.24 -5.23
N TYR A 409 24.49 -13.71 -5.34
CA TYR A 409 23.96 -12.72 -4.40
C TYR A 409 23.83 -13.34 -3.00
N ILE A 410 24.31 -12.61 -2.01
CA ILE A 410 24.23 -12.96 -0.60
C ILE A 410 23.86 -11.72 0.22
N ASN A 411 23.18 -11.92 1.34
CA ASN A 411 23.06 -10.91 2.38
C ASN A 411 23.97 -11.31 3.54
N ARG A 412 24.60 -10.32 4.17
CA ARG A 412 25.37 -10.49 5.40
C ARG A 412 25.24 -9.24 6.26
N ILE A 413 25.62 -9.35 7.52
CA ILE A 413 25.79 -8.21 8.43
C ILE A 413 27.27 -8.12 8.75
N GLN A 414 27.86 -6.95 8.54
CA GLN A 414 29.22 -6.68 8.97
C GLN A 414 29.21 -5.84 10.24
N VAL A 415 30.06 -6.18 11.20
CA VAL A 415 30.10 -5.56 12.52
C VAL A 415 31.40 -4.77 12.67
N PHE A 416 31.30 -3.53 13.15
CA PHE A 416 32.42 -2.59 13.24
C PHE A 416 32.51 -1.92 14.61
N THR A 417 33.70 -1.45 14.96
CA THR A 417 33.89 -0.43 16.01
C THR A 417 33.45 0.97 15.52
N PRO A 418 33.22 1.95 16.41
CA PRO A 418 32.97 3.34 16.01
C PRO A 418 34.12 3.99 15.22
N GLN A 419 35.34 3.45 15.32
CA GLN A 419 36.50 3.90 14.54
C GLN A 419 36.59 3.25 13.16
N GLY A 420 35.61 2.41 12.78
CA GLY A 420 35.54 1.76 11.47
C GLY A 420 36.39 0.51 11.31
N GLN A 421 36.95 -0.03 12.40
CA GLN A 421 37.60 -1.35 12.38
C GLN A 421 36.55 -2.45 12.26
N TRP A 422 36.69 -3.30 11.23
CA TRP A 422 35.87 -4.51 11.08
C TRP A 422 36.18 -5.50 12.21
N LEU A 423 35.12 -6.09 12.78
CA LEU A 423 35.18 -7.04 13.88
C LEU A 423 34.82 -8.46 13.44
N GLN A 424 33.69 -8.60 12.73
CA GLN A 424 33.16 -9.89 12.30
C GLN A 424 32.09 -9.73 11.21
N THR A 425 31.70 -10.86 10.63
CA THR A 425 30.61 -11.00 9.65
C THR A 425 29.61 -12.04 10.15
N ILE A 426 28.34 -11.67 10.21
CA ILE A 426 27.21 -12.56 10.49
C ILE A 426 26.57 -12.93 9.14
N ASN A 427 26.51 -14.22 8.85
CA ASN A 427 25.87 -14.73 7.64
C ASN A 427 24.50 -15.32 7.99
N PHE A 428 23.53 -15.13 7.11
CA PHE A 428 22.22 -15.76 7.27
C PHE A 428 22.29 -17.22 6.80
N GLU A 429 21.75 -18.14 7.61
CA GLU A 429 21.67 -19.56 7.23
C GLU A 429 20.71 -19.77 6.05
N ASP A 430 19.60 -19.03 6.05
CA ASP A 430 18.68 -18.97 4.92
C ASP A 430 19.19 -17.98 3.87
N LYS A 431 19.65 -18.52 2.75
CA LYS A 431 20.18 -17.74 1.62
C LYS A 431 19.13 -16.85 0.93
N TYR A 432 17.84 -17.11 1.16
CA TYR A 432 16.75 -16.30 0.61
C TYR A 432 16.29 -15.21 1.59
N PHE A 433 16.76 -15.24 2.84
CA PHE A 433 16.47 -14.19 3.80
C PHE A 433 17.08 -12.87 3.32
N SER A 434 16.23 -11.87 3.16
CA SER A 434 16.62 -10.53 2.78
C SER A 434 16.29 -9.58 3.91
N PRO A 435 17.28 -9.06 4.66
CA PRO A 435 17.03 -8.08 5.69
C PRO A 435 16.27 -6.87 5.15
N GLY A 436 15.17 -6.56 5.83
CA GLY A 436 14.40 -5.34 5.65
C GLY A 436 14.88 -4.28 6.62
N GLY A 437 14.83 -4.56 7.92
CA GLY A 437 15.29 -3.64 8.97
C GLY A 437 16.02 -4.37 10.10
N MET A 438 16.76 -3.62 10.92
CA MET A 438 17.48 -4.16 12.07
C MET A 438 17.56 -3.16 13.23
N ASP A 439 17.56 -3.68 14.45
CA ASP A 439 17.74 -2.88 15.65
C ASP A 439 18.35 -3.71 16.79
N VAL A 440 18.90 -3.05 17.80
CA VAL A 440 19.43 -3.71 19.00
C VAL A 440 18.45 -3.54 20.15
N GLY A 441 17.97 -4.67 20.69
CA GLY A 441 17.01 -4.65 21.79
C GLY A 441 17.64 -4.29 23.14
N PRO A 442 16.82 -4.06 24.18
CA PRO A 442 17.28 -3.70 25.53
C PRO A 442 18.11 -4.81 26.21
N ASP A 443 18.04 -6.03 25.70
CA ASP A 443 18.87 -7.17 26.13
C ASP A 443 20.27 -7.19 25.47
N GLY A 444 20.56 -6.21 24.62
CA GLY A 444 21.84 -6.05 23.91
C GLY A 444 21.99 -6.95 22.69
N ASN A 445 20.97 -7.72 22.31
CA ASN A 445 21.00 -8.58 21.14
C ASN A 445 20.56 -7.83 19.88
N LEU A 446 21.09 -8.24 18.73
CA LEU A 446 20.68 -7.74 17.42
C LEU A 446 19.44 -8.48 16.95
N TYR A 447 18.45 -7.74 16.47
CA TYR A 447 17.26 -8.29 15.85
C TYR A 447 17.18 -7.82 14.40
N VAL A 448 16.80 -8.72 13.51
CA VAL A 448 16.76 -8.47 12.07
C VAL A 448 15.45 -8.99 11.52
N VAL A 449 14.65 -8.11 10.93
CA VAL A 449 13.42 -8.50 10.25
C VAL A 449 13.69 -8.67 8.76
N GLY A 450 13.13 -9.70 8.15
CA GLY A 450 13.30 -9.97 6.73
C GLY A 450 12.23 -9.32 5.86
N PHE A 451 12.64 -8.50 4.88
CA PHE A 451 11.81 -8.15 3.73
C PHE A 451 11.38 -9.40 2.96
N ILE A 452 12.30 -10.38 2.85
CA ILE A 452 12.01 -11.77 2.46
C ILE A 452 12.41 -12.66 3.64
N GLY A 453 11.56 -13.61 3.99
CA GLY A 453 11.80 -14.57 5.07
C GLY A 453 10.83 -14.46 6.25
N SER A 454 9.91 -13.48 6.22
CA SER A 454 8.72 -13.35 7.09
C SER A 454 8.92 -13.72 8.57
N LYS A 455 10.05 -13.34 9.16
CA LYS A 455 10.40 -13.60 10.57
C LYS A 455 11.39 -12.57 11.08
N ILE A 456 11.54 -12.50 12.39
CA ILE A 456 12.60 -11.77 13.08
C ILE A 456 13.65 -12.77 13.54
N LEU A 457 14.90 -12.52 13.17
CA LEU A 457 16.07 -13.29 13.60
C LEU A 457 16.76 -12.56 14.75
N LYS A 458 17.08 -13.29 15.83
CA LYS A 458 17.79 -12.76 17.01
C LYS A 458 19.22 -13.28 17.05
N TYR A 459 20.19 -12.38 17.07
CA TYR A 459 21.62 -12.70 17.16
C TYR A 459 22.25 -12.13 18.43
N SER A 460 23.17 -12.89 19.02
CA SER A 460 24.05 -12.36 20.07
C SER A 460 25.03 -11.32 19.50
N PRO A 461 25.63 -10.47 20.35
CA PRO A 461 26.71 -9.56 19.93
C PRO A 461 27.91 -10.27 19.30
N ASP A 462 28.10 -11.55 19.59
CA ASP A 462 29.15 -12.40 19.04
C ASP A 462 28.72 -13.11 17.74
N GLY A 463 27.53 -12.80 17.22
CA GLY A 463 27.03 -13.27 15.93
C GLY A 463 26.37 -14.65 15.94
N GLU A 464 26.09 -15.21 17.12
CA GLU A 464 25.38 -16.50 17.24
C GLU A 464 23.87 -16.31 17.09
N LEU A 465 23.22 -17.11 16.24
CA LEU A 465 21.76 -17.12 16.13
C LEU A 465 21.15 -17.71 17.41
N LEU A 466 20.41 -16.90 18.15
CA LEU A 466 19.78 -17.26 19.42
C LEU A 466 18.35 -17.77 19.23
N GLY A 467 17.67 -17.35 18.16
CA GLY A 467 16.31 -17.79 17.86
C GLY A 467 15.64 -17.02 16.74
N GLU A 468 14.43 -17.45 16.43
CA GLU A 468 13.54 -16.86 15.43
C GLU A 468 12.18 -16.60 16.07
N LEU A 469 11.52 -15.50 15.71
CA LEU A 469 10.24 -15.08 16.30
C LEU A 469 9.36 -14.34 15.28
N GLY A 470 8.07 -14.21 15.60
CA GLY A 470 7.12 -13.42 14.82
C GLY A 470 6.70 -14.01 13.46
N GLU A 471 7.06 -15.26 13.16
CA GLU A 471 6.80 -15.85 11.84
C GLU A 471 5.32 -15.85 11.47
N ASP A 472 4.45 -16.31 12.38
CA ASP A 472 3.00 -16.34 12.14
C ASP A 472 2.41 -14.94 11.99
N ALA A 473 2.87 -13.96 12.78
CA ALA A 473 2.38 -12.60 12.70
C ALA A 473 2.79 -11.92 11.39
N ILE A 474 4.04 -12.10 10.96
CA ILE A 474 4.61 -11.43 9.78
C ILE A 474 4.18 -12.13 8.48
N ARG A 475 4.12 -13.47 8.45
CA ARG A 475 3.76 -14.24 7.24
C ARG A 475 2.33 -13.99 6.79
N ASN A 476 1.41 -13.80 7.73
CA ASN A 476 -0.01 -13.61 7.43
C ASN A 476 -0.33 -12.21 6.88
N LEU A 477 0.62 -11.28 6.96
CA LEU A 477 0.50 -9.92 6.46
C LEU A 477 1.31 -9.82 5.17
N VAL A 478 0.61 -9.86 4.05
CA VAL A 478 1.24 -9.71 2.72
C VAL A 478 1.93 -8.35 2.68
N GLY A 479 3.25 -8.34 2.55
CA GLY A 479 4.09 -7.14 2.46
C GLY A 479 5.45 -7.37 3.09
N GLY A 480 6.55 -7.04 2.41
CA GLY A 480 7.87 -7.20 3.01
C GLY A 480 8.04 -6.26 4.21
N ALA A 481 8.60 -6.76 5.32
CA ALA A 481 8.99 -5.90 6.43
C ALA A 481 10.16 -4.99 6.00
N GLN A 482 10.07 -3.70 6.29
CA GLN A 482 11.05 -2.67 5.88
C GLN A 482 11.80 -2.09 7.09
N GLY A 483 11.08 -1.80 8.17
CA GLY A 483 11.64 -1.18 9.36
C GLY A 483 11.43 -2.04 10.60
N LEU A 484 12.35 -1.94 11.55
CA LEU A 484 12.25 -2.55 12.88
C LEU A 484 12.68 -1.55 13.94
N ALA A 485 11.88 -1.44 15.01
CA ALA A 485 12.26 -0.73 16.22
C ALA A 485 11.77 -1.51 17.46
N ILE A 486 12.48 -1.36 18.59
CA ILE A 486 12.23 -2.14 19.81
C ILE A 486 12.12 -1.19 21.02
N ASP A 487 11.08 -1.34 21.83
CA ASP A 487 10.91 -0.55 23.06
C ASP A 487 11.67 -1.15 24.27
N ASP A 488 11.76 -0.40 25.37
CA ASP A 488 12.43 -0.82 26.61
C ASP A 488 11.82 -2.09 27.23
N ALA A 489 10.56 -2.42 26.90
CA ALA A 489 9.90 -3.64 27.33
C ALA A 489 10.20 -4.84 26.41
N GLY A 490 10.89 -4.62 25.29
CA GLY A 490 11.23 -5.63 24.29
C GLY A 490 10.14 -5.91 23.27
N ASN A 491 9.10 -5.06 23.17
CA ASN A 491 8.09 -5.20 22.12
C ASN A 491 8.69 -4.74 20.78
N PHE A 492 8.33 -5.44 19.71
CA PHE A 492 8.78 -5.12 18.36
C PHE A 492 7.74 -4.28 17.63
N TYR A 493 8.19 -3.30 16.87
CA TYR A 493 7.37 -2.50 15.97
C TYR A 493 7.95 -2.66 14.57
N VAL A 494 7.12 -3.09 13.64
CA VAL A 494 7.56 -3.48 12.30
C VAL A 494 6.77 -2.68 11.27
N ALA A 495 7.49 -1.94 10.43
CA ALA A 495 6.92 -1.29 9.25
C ALA A 495 6.77 -2.31 8.13
N MET A 496 5.55 -2.46 7.61
CA MET A 496 5.15 -3.45 6.63
C MET A 496 4.76 -2.75 5.31
N TRP A 497 5.44 -3.09 4.22
CA TRP A 497 5.33 -2.37 2.95
C TRP A 497 3.89 -2.19 2.43
N THR A 498 3.04 -3.19 2.62
CA THR A 498 1.64 -3.21 2.15
C THR A 498 0.64 -3.52 3.26
N SER A 499 1.03 -3.37 4.53
CA SER A 499 0.13 -3.64 5.66
C SER A 499 0.21 -2.58 6.77
N GLY A 500 0.85 -1.44 6.49
CA GLY A 500 1.04 -0.39 7.49
C GLY A 500 2.07 -0.81 8.52
N MET A 501 1.68 -0.93 9.78
CA MET A 501 2.57 -1.33 10.87
C MET A 501 1.93 -2.40 11.74
N ILE A 502 2.76 -3.28 12.30
CA ILE A 502 2.39 -4.13 13.42
C ILE A 502 3.22 -3.90 14.67
N LYS A 503 2.62 -4.22 15.82
CA LYS A 503 3.32 -4.35 17.11
C LYS A 503 3.28 -5.80 17.55
N LEU A 504 4.42 -6.33 18.00
CA LEU A 504 4.57 -7.67 18.54
C LEU A 504 5.07 -7.61 19.99
N ASP A 505 4.68 -8.57 20.82
CA ASP A 505 5.26 -8.75 22.14
C ASP A 505 6.69 -9.33 22.06
N PRO A 506 7.45 -9.41 23.19
CA PRO A 506 8.81 -9.95 23.18
C PRO A 506 8.92 -11.41 22.72
N GLU A 507 7.82 -12.16 22.77
CA GLU A 507 7.71 -13.52 22.28
C GLU A 507 7.36 -13.59 20.77
N GLY A 508 7.06 -12.45 20.13
CA GLY A 508 6.72 -12.33 18.72
C GLY A 508 5.24 -12.48 18.40
N ASN A 509 4.35 -12.46 19.39
CA ASN A 509 2.90 -12.52 19.16
C ASN A 509 2.36 -11.15 18.76
N LEU A 510 1.41 -11.13 17.82
CA LEU A 510 0.76 -9.90 17.36
C LEU A 510 -0.06 -9.24 18.48
N LEU A 511 0.30 -8.01 18.85
CA LEU A 511 -0.45 -7.17 19.78
C LEU A 511 -1.41 -6.22 19.07
N GLY A 512 -1.12 -5.86 17.82
CA GLY A 512 -2.05 -5.10 16.98
C GLY A 512 -1.44 -4.64 15.66
N GLN A 513 -2.24 -3.94 14.88
CA GLN A 513 -1.88 -3.38 13.58
C GLN A 513 -2.43 -1.95 13.47
N TRP A 514 -1.68 -1.04 12.85
CA TRP A 514 -2.03 0.37 12.68
C TRP A 514 -1.63 0.90 11.31
N GLY A 515 -2.28 1.98 10.92
CA GLY A 515 -2.07 2.63 9.64
C GLY A 515 -2.89 2.00 8.53
N VAL A 516 -3.42 2.85 7.65
CA VAL A 516 -4.15 2.41 6.45
C VAL A 516 -3.24 2.59 5.25
N GLN A 517 -3.07 1.54 4.45
CA GLN A 517 -2.38 1.68 3.17
C GLN A 517 -3.21 2.56 2.25
N VAL A 518 -2.57 3.55 1.64
CA VAL A 518 -3.15 4.37 0.58
C VAL A 518 -2.57 3.94 -0.78
N ASN A 519 -3.35 4.13 -1.86
CA ASN A 519 -2.90 3.78 -3.22
C ASN A 519 -1.91 4.83 -3.77
N ASP A 520 -1.08 4.40 -4.72
CA ASP A 520 -0.07 5.20 -5.48
C ASP A 520 -0.65 6.52 -6.01
N GLY A 521 -0.01 7.68 -6.00
CA GLY A 521 1.38 8.11 -5.75
C GLY A 521 1.65 9.52 -6.30
N GLU A 522 0.68 10.12 -7.01
CA GLU A 522 0.74 11.49 -7.55
C GLU A 522 -0.01 12.54 -6.70
N ASN A 523 -0.58 12.17 -5.54
CA ASN A 523 -1.36 13.08 -4.69
C ASN A 523 -1.02 12.91 -3.21
N ASP A 524 -1.24 13.98 -2.41
CA ASP A 524 -1.19 13.92 -0.95
C ASP A 524 -2.18 12.86 -0.41
N TRP A 525 -1.83 12.17 0.68
CA TRP A 525 -2.69 11.20 1.36
C TRP A 525 -3.14 11.71 2.73
N PRO A 526 -4.25 11.22 3.29
CA PRO A 526 -4.78 11.75 4.55
C PRO A 526 -3.84 11.50 5.74
N ALA A 527 -3.97 12.35 6.75
CA ALA A 527 -3.18 12.28 7.98
C ALA A 527 -3.35 10.91 8.67
N GLY A 528 -2.25 10.16 8.74
CA GLY A 528 -2.17 8.83 9.33
C GLY A 528 -2.46 7.66 8.39
N GLY A 529 -2.69 7.93 7.10
CA GLY A 529 -2.46 6.94 6.05
C GLY A 529 -0.95 6.78 5.81
N PHE A 530 -0.53 5.61 5.32
CA PHE A 530 0.86 5.35 4.95
C PHE A 530 0.96 4.88 3.50
N TYR A 531 1.86 5.50 2.75
CA TYR A 531 2.27 5.00 1.45
C TYR A 531 3.67 4.37 1.55
N GLN A 532 3.71 3.04 1.53
CA GLN A 532 4.96 2.28 1.54
C GLN A 532 5.93 2.67 2.69
N PRO A 533 5.52 2.49 3.96
CA PRO A 533 6.35 2.90 5.09
C PRO A 533 7.71 2.20 5.06
N ALA A 534 8.78 2.97 5.26
CA ALA A 534 10.16 2.51 5.16
C ALA A 534 10.85 2.50 6.53
N GLY A 535 11.13 3.68 7.06
CA GLY A 535 11.81 3.86 8.35
C GLY A 535 10.83 3.86 9.52
N ILE A 536 11.30 3.35 10.66
CA ILE A 536 10.57 3.35 11.93
C ILE A 536 11.57 3.63 13.07
N SER A 537 11.17 4.46 14.02
CA SER A 537 11.88 4.65 15.29
C SER A 537 10.90 5.13 16.36
N MET A 538 11.31 5.19 17.63
CA MET A 538 10.42 5.53 18.73
C MET A 538 11.14 6.18 19.90
N MET A 539 10.36 6.82 20.77
CA MET A 539 10.81 7.12 22.12
C MET A 539 11.06 5.80 22.87
N PRO A 540 12.12 5.67 23.69
CA PRO A 540 12.47 4.40 24.35
C PRO A 540 11.35 3.77 25.19
N ASP A 541 10.49 4.60 25.78
CA ASP A 541 9.35 4.16 26.58
C ASP A 541 8.14 3.69 25.73
N GLY A 542 8.27 3.70 24.40
CA GLY A 542 7.21 3.34 23.45
C GLY A 542 6.06 4.34 23.39
N SER A 543 6.20 5.53 24.01
CA SER A 543 5.11 6.51 24.09
C SER A 543 4.75 7.10 22.73
N ILE A 544 5.76 7.37 21.90
CA ILE A 544 5.61 7.91 20.55
C ILE A 544 6.45 7.09 19.59
N VAL A 545 5.84 6.70 18.48
CA VAL A 545 6.48 5.98 17.37
C VAL A 545 6.40 6.86 16.11
N TYR A 546 7.49 6.89 15.38
CA TYR A 546 7.69 7.70 14.19
C TYR A 546 7.87 6.79 12.98
N PHE A 547 7.37 7.24 11.83
CA PHE A 547 7.46 6.52 10.57
C PHE A 547 7.84 7.47 9.46
N SER A 548 8.63 6.98 8.53
CA SER A 548 8.79 7.61 7.23
C SER A 548 8.04 6.84 6.16
N ASP A 549 7.38 7.56 5.27
CA ASP A 549 6.67 7.01 4.14
C ASP A 549 6.76 7.97 2.94
N SER A 550 6.98 7.43 1.74
CA SER A 550 7.36 8.21 0.56
C SER A 550 6.78 7.63 -0.71
N SER A 551 6.12 8.48 -1.51
CA SER A 551 5.76 8.21 -2.90
C SER A 551 6.78 8.82 -3.86
N THR A 552 6.46 8.85 -5.14
CA THR A 552 7.25 9.56 -6.15
C THR A 552 7.11 11.09 -6.10
N GLN A 553 6.13 11.61 -5.34
CA GLN A 553 5.82 13.04 -5.28
C GLN A 553 5.64 13.58 -3.86
N TYR A 554 5.46 12.75 -2.84
CA TYR A 554 5.27 13.20 -1.47
C TYR A 554 6.09 12.35 -0.53
N SER A 555 6.54 12.95 0.56
CA SER A 555 7.21 12.22 1.64
C SER A 555 6.82 12.80 2.98
N TYR A 556 6.51 11.91 3.92
CA TYR A 556 6.08 12.28 5.26
C TYR A 556 6.89 11.58 6.34
N LEU A 557 7.12 12.32 7.41
CA LEU A 557 7.37 11.79 8.74
C LEU A 557 6.07 11.88 9.53
N THR A 558 5.56 10.75 10.02
CA THR A 558 4.32 10.69 10.80
C THR A 558 4.59 10.16 12.21
N ALA A 559 3.99 10.80 13.22
CA ALA A 559 4.11 10.41 14.62
C ALA A 559 2.79 9.90 15.19
N PHE A 560 2.87 8.80 15.95
CA PHE A 560 1.73 8.14 16.59
C PHE A 560 2.02 7.79 18.04
N THR A 561 0.97 7.72 18.85
CA THR A 561 0.97 7.08 20.16
C THR A 561 0.28 5.73 20.06
N PHE A 562 0.77 4.79 20.86
CA PHE A 562 0.12 3.52 21.07
C PHE A 562 -0.65 3.56 22.38
N THR A 563 -1.96 3.76 22.30
CA THR A 563 -2.85 3.45 23.42
C THR A 563 -3.36 2.01 23.26
N PRO A 564 -3.23 1.15 24.30
CA PRO A 564 -3.75 -0.22 24.27
C PRO A 564 -5.25 -0.34 24.01
#